data_AF-A0A816VE42-F1
#
_entry.id   AF-A0A816VE42-F1
#
_cell.length_a   1.000
_cell.length_b   1.000
_cell.length_c   1.000
_cell.angle_alpha   90.00
_cell.angle_beta   90.00
_cell.angle_gamma   90.00
#
_symmetry.space_group_name_H-M   'P 1'
#
loop_
_entity.id
_entity.type
_entity.pdbx_description
1 polymer ?
#
loop_
_entity_poly.entity_id
_entity_poly.type
_entity_poly.pdbx_seq_one_letter_code
_entity_poly.pdbx_strand_id
1 'polypeptide(L)'
;MVKQIHTEARKNLEEKTKQYVRQANKDRRGMIFDVGDQVWVHLRNERFPNERKSKLMSRIGPLTVTHIINNNAYKLDMQVKYDVCDNFNVSNLVFFVADNLD
;
A
#
# COMPACT_ATOMS: atom_id res chain seq x y z
N MET A 1 -20.88 12.04 36.33
CA MET A 1 -19.71 12.92 36.19
C MET A 1 -18.55 12.24 35.46
N VAL A 2 -17.80 11.30 36.06
CA VAL A 2 -16.61 10.67 35.40
C VAL A 2 -16.95 9.99 34.06
N LYS A 3 -18.05 9.22 34.00
CA LYS A 3 -18.49 8.56 32.75
C LYS A 3 -18.76 9.56 31.62
N GLN A 4 -19.36 10.71 31.91
CA GLN A 4 -19.67 11.75 30.92
C GLN A 4 -18.39 12.41 30.38
N ILE A 5 -17.42 12.68 31.25
CA ILE A 5 -16.11 13.24 30.86
C ILE A 5 -15.40 12.27 29.89
N HIS A 6 -15.44 10.96 30.15
CA HIS A 6 -14.84 9.98 29.25
C HIS A 6 -15.55 9.90 27.88
N THR A 7 -16.88 9.99 27.85
CA THR A 7 -17.62 10.01 26.58
C THR A 7 -17.28 11.26 25.77
N GLU A 8 -17.22 12.42 26.43
CA GLU A 8 -16.89 13.69 25.79
C GLU A 8 -15.44 13.71 25.28
N ALA A 9 -14.48 13.23 26.09
CA ALA A 9 -13.09 13.09 25.67
C ALA A 9 -12.94 12.17 24.45
N ARG A 10 -13.66 11.04 24.41
CA ARG A 10 -13.64 10.12 23.27
C ARG A 10 -14.16 10.79 22.00
N LYS A 11 -15.30 11.49 22.09
CA LYS A 11 -15.88 12.22 20.96
C LYS A 11 -14.90 13.27 20.42
N ASN A 12 -14.28 14.04 21.31
CA ASN A 12 -13.30 15.06 20.94
C ASN A 12 -12.08 14.45 20.24
N LEU A 13 -11.57 13.31 20.72
CA LEU A 13 -10.46 12.59 20.07
C LEU A 13 -10.85 12.14 18.65
N GLU A 14 -12.03 11.53 18.49
CA GLU A 14 -12.50 11.09 17.17
C GLU A 14 -12.65 12.25 16.18
N GLU A 15 -13.20 13.38 16.62
CA GLU A 15 -13.33 14.58 15.80
C GLU A 15 -11.97 15.13 15.38
N LYS A 16 -11.02 15.23 16.32
CA LYS A 16 -9.66 15.70 16.02
C LYS A 16 -8.90 14.74 15.11
N THR A 17 -9.04 13.43 15.30
CA THR A 17 -8.46 12.42 14.39
C THR A 17 -9.03 12.56 12.98
N LYS A 18 -10.35 12.73 12.83
CA LYS A 18 -10.99 12.95 11.51
C LYS A 18 -10.48 14.22 10.83
N GLN A 19 -10.34 15.32 11.56
CA GLN A 19 -9.78 16.57 11.05
C GLN A 19 -8.33 16.38 10.58
N TYR A 20 -7.51 15.72 11.39
CA TYR A 20 -6.12 15.42 11.04
C TYR A 20 -6.01 14.58 9.77
N VAL A 21 -6.79 13.49 9.66
CA VAL A 21 -6.80 12.61 8.49
C VAL A 21 -7.18 13.37 7.22
N ARG A 22 -8.22 14.23 7.28
CA ARG A 22 -8.63 15.07 6.14
C ARG A 22 -7.49 16.00 5.70
N GLN A 23 -6.84 16.67 6.64
CA GLN A 23 -5.78 17.61 6.32
C GLN A 23 -4.52 16.91 5.79
N ALA A 24 -4.12 15.79 6.40
CA ALA A 24 -2.94 15.04 6.01
C ALA A 24 -3.09 14.34 4.65
N ASN A 25 -4.30 13.92 4.30
CA ASN A 25 -4.59 13.23 3.04
C ASN A 25 -5.17 14.13 1.94
N LYS A 26 -5.29 15.45 2.16
CA LYS A 26 -5.93 16.37 1.21
C LYS A 26 -5.37 16.30 -0.22
N ASP A 27 -4.06 16.10 -0.36
CA ASP A 27 -3.37 16.07 -1.65
C ASP A 27 -3.05 14.63 -2.10
N ARG A 28 -3.35 13.63 -1.25
CA ARG A 28 -3.03 12.23 -1.53
C ARG A 28 -4.16 11.60 -2.33
N ARG A 29 -3.84 11.08 -3.51
CA ARG A 29 -4.77 10.24 -4.27
C ARG A 29 -4.79 8.84 -3.67
N GLY A 30 -5.99 8.32 -3.40
CA GLY A 30 -6.15 6.94 -2.96
C GLY A 30 -5.75 5.99 -4.10
N MET A 31 -4.85 5.06 -3.80
CA MET A 31 -4.54 3.95 -4.67
C MET A 31 -5.06 2.69 -3.99
N ILE A 32 -6.18 2.18 -4.50
CA ILE A 32 -6.90 1.04 -3.95
C ILE A 32 -6.83 -0.06 -5.01
N PHE A 33 -6.42 -1.25 -4.60
CA PHE A 33 -6.35 -2.41 -5.46
C PHE A 33 -7.37 -3.45 -5.02
N ASP A 34 -7.94 -4.16 -5.98
CA ASP A 34 -8.80 -5.30 -5.75
C ASP A 34 -8.04 -6.62 -5.96
N VAL A 35 -8.58 -7.70 -5.40
CA VAL A 35 -8.04 -9.04 -5.64
C VAL A 35 -8.18 -9.37 -7.13
N GLY A 36 -7.09 -9.80 -7.76
CA GLY A 36 -7.02 -10.02 -9.21
C GLY A 36 -6.35 -8.89 -9.99
N ASP A 37 -6.20 -7.70 -9.41
CA ASP A 37 -5.49 -6.60 -10.06
C ASP A 37 -4.02 -6.96 -10.27
N GLN A 38 -3.50 -6.56 -11.43
CA GLN A 38 -2.07 -6.69 -11.74
C GLN A 38 -1.33 -5.41 -11.35
N VAL A 39 -0.22 -5.57 -10.64
CA VAL A 39 0.59 -4.45 -10.14
C VAL A 39 2.07 -4.68 -10.38
N TRP A 40 2.79 -3.60 -10.65
CA TRP A 40 4.24 -3.56 -10.63
C TRP A 40 4.73 -3.34 -9.19
N VAL A 41 5.76 -4.08 -8.80
CA VAL A 41 6.40 -3.92 -7.48
C VAL A 41 7.72 -3.16 -7.59
N HIS A 42 7.82 -2.09 -6.82
CA HIS A 42 9.05 -1.35 -6.62
C HIS A 42 9.79 -1.85 -5.37
N LEU A 43 10.73 -2.77 -5.57
CA LEU A 43 11.71 -3.08 -4.52
C LEU A 43 12.70 -1.94 -4.36
N ARG A 44 13.16 -1.71 -3.13
CA ARG A 44 14.19 -0.71 -2.83
C ARG A 44 15.53 -1.40 -2.57
N ASN A 45 16.59 -0.89 -3.18
CA ASN A 45 17.93 -1.49 -3.11
C ASN A 45 18.45 -1.53 -1.66
N GLU A 46 18.22 -0.47 -0.89
CA GLU A 46 18.69 -0.40 0.49
C GLU A 46 18.10 -1.47 1.43
N ARG A 47 16.96 -2.09 1.06
CA ARG A 47 16.33 -3.18 1.82
C ARG A 47 16.54 -4.55 1.17
N PHE A 48 16.61 -4.59 -0.15
CA PHE A 48 16.63 -5.80 -0.96
C PHE A 48 17.81 -5.76 -1.94
N PRO A 49 19.06 -5.77 -1.46
CA PRO A 49 20.24 -5.64 -2.33
C PRO A 49 20.43 -6.86 -3.24
N ASN A 50 19.99 -8.04 -2.80
CA ASN A 50 20.11 -9.28 -3.57
C ASN A 50 19.13 -9.29 -4.76
N GLU A 51 17.91 -8.80 -4.53
CA GLU A 51 16.81 -8.75 -5.50
C GLU A 51 16.89 -7.51 -6.39
N ARG A 52 17.43 -6.40 -5.86
CA ARG A 52 17.63 -5.12 -6.58
C ARG A 52 19.06 -4.61 -6.46
N LYS A 53 19.95 -5.18 -7.28
CA LYS A 53 21.38 -4.84 -7.34
C LYS A 53 21.70 -3.42 -7.85
N SER A 54 20.77 -2.78 -8.57
CA SER A 54 20.97 -1.42 -9.11
C SER A 54 19.67 -0.62 -9.13
N LYS A 55 19.79 0.71 -8.96
CA LYS A 55 18.66 1.63 -9.06
C LYS A 55 18.00 1.63 -10.44
N LEU A 56 18.76 1.35 -11.50
CA LEU A 56 18.28 1.31 -12.89
C LEU A 56 17.61 -0.01 -13.27
N MET A 57 17.62 -1.01 -12.40
CA MET A 57 16.93 -2.26 -12.68
C MET A 57 15.42 -2.04 -12.82
N SER A 58 14.83 -2.80 -13.75
CA SER A 58 13.40 -2.80 -13.98
C SER A 58 12.63 -3.17 -12.71
N ARG A 59 11.36 -2.77 -12.66
CA ARG A 59 10.44 -3.16 -11.59
C ARG A 59 10.11 -4.64 -11.73
N ILE A 60 9.73 -5.27 -10.63
CA ILE A 60 9.27 -6.65 -10.67
C ILE A 60 7.88 -6.64 -11.31
N GLY A 61 7.70 -7.59 -12.25
CA GLY A 61 6.59 -7.80 -13.19
C GLY A 61 5.18 -7.47 -12.73
N PRO A 62 4.19 -7.55 -13.62
CA PRO A 62 2.80 -7.62 -13.18
C PRO A 62 2.63 -8.83 -12.26
N LEU A 63 2.43 -8.56 -10.97
CA LEU A 63 2.04 -9.53 -9.98
C LEU A 63 0.57 -9.32 -9.66
N THR A 64 -0.14 -10.41 -9.43
CA THR A 64 -1.56 -10.36 -9.10
C THR A 64 -1.73 -10.15 -7.59
N VAL A 65 -2.62 -9.25 -7.20
CA VAL A 65 -3.06 -9.10 -5.82
C VAL A 65 -3.89 -10.33 -5.42
N THR A 66 -3.44 -11.09 -4.43
CA THR A 66 -4.11 -12.31 -3.95
C THR A 66 -5.02 -12.02 -2.76
N HIS A 67 -4.63 -11.08 -1.91
CA HIS A 67 -5.37 -10.76 -0.70
C HIS A 67 -5.17 -9.29 -0.29
N ILE A 68 -6.23 -8.67 0.24
CA ILE A 68 -6.20 -7.29 0.73
C ILE A 68 -6.20 -7.34 2.26
N ILE A 69 -5.10 -6.89 2.89
CA ILE A 69 -5.02 -6.81 4.35
C ILE A 69 -5.68 -5.51 4.82
N ASN A 70 -5.33 -4.40 4.16
CA ASN A 70 -5.96 -3.09 4.31
C ASN A 70 -5.59 -2.21 3.11
N ASN A 71 -6.17 -1.01 2.98
CA ASN A 71 -5.90 -0.10 1.86
C ASN A 71 -4.41 0.30 1.71
N ASN A 72 -3.58 0.09 2.73
CA ASN A 72 -2.15 0.40 2.75
C ASN A 72 -1.26 -0.84 2.56
N ALA A 73 -1.80 -2.06 2.63
CA ALA A 73 -1.03 -3.30 2.62
C ALA A 73 -1.77 -4.43 1.87
N TYR A 74 -1.08 -5.00 0.89
CA TYR A 74 -1.62 -6.01 -0.02
C TYR A 74 -0.70 -7.21 -0.09
N LYS A 75 -1.28 -8.39 -0.25
CA LYS A 75 -0.55 -9.63 -0.50
C LYS A 75 -0.54 -9.91 -2.00
N LEU A 76 0.62 -10.24 -2.54
CA LEU A 76 0.82 -10.51 -3.96
C LEU A 76 1.15 -11.98 -4.20
N ASP A 77 0.83 -12.45 -5.42
CA ASP A 77 1.31 -13.76 -5.88
C ASP A 77 2.78 -13.68 -6.28
N MET A 78 3.65 -13.78 -5.27
CA MET A 78 5.07 -13.93 -5.48
C MET A 78 5.35 -15.40 -5.73
N GLN A 79 5.48 -15.76 -7.02
CA GLN A 79 6.05 -17.05 -7.40
C GLN A 79 7.39 -17.23 -6.65
N VAL A 80 7.73 -18.46 -6.24
CA VAL A 80 8.89 -18.86 -5.39
C VAL A 80 10.27 -18.34 -5.86
N LYS A 81 10.32 -17.61 -6.96
CA LYS A 81 11.46 -16.96 -7.58
C LYS A 81 12.15 -15.90 -6.71
N TYR A 82 11.48 -15.29 -5.74
CA TYR A 82 12.05 -14.21 -4.93
C TYR A 82 12.01 -14.53 -3.43
N ASP A 83 13.12 -14.31 -2.72
CA ASP A 83 13.23 -14.49 -1.27
C ASP A 83 12.73 -13.25 -0.51
N VAL A 84 11.53 -12.78 -0.88
CA VAL A 84 10.90 -11.60 -0.29
C VAL A 84 9.51 -11.96 0.18
N CYS A 85 9.10 -11.38 1.30
CA CYS A 85 7.73 -11.52 1.79
C CYS A 85 6.73 -11.03 0.72
N ASP A 86 5.59 -11.71 0.64
CA ASP A 86 4.49 -11.45 -0.28
C ASP A 86 3.64 -10.24 0.11
N ASN A 87 3.89 -9.61 1.26
CA ASN A 87 3.13 -8.47 1.76
C ASN A 87 3.81 -7.14 1.43
N PHE A 88 3.14 -6.32 0.63
CA PHE A 88 3.64 -5.05 0.14
C PHE A 88 2.81 -3.87 0.59
N ASN A 89 3.51 -2.78 0.91
CA ASN A 89 2.87 -1.49 1.15
C ASN A 89 2.43 -0.85 -0.16
N VAL A 90 1.28 -0.18 -0.17
CA VAL A 90 0.71 0.56 -1.31
C VAL A 90 1.70 1.52 -1.97
N SER A 91 2.61 2.14 -1.21
CA SER A 91 3.64 3.05 -1.74
C SER A 91 4.69 2.37 -2.62
N ASN A 92 4.80 1.04 -2.55
CA ASN A 92 5.72 0.25 -3.38
C ASN A 92 5.00 -0.43 -4.55
N LEU A 93 3.69 -0.19 -4.72
CA LEU A 93 2.88 -0.77 -5.79
C LEU A 93 2.56 0.29 -6.84
N VAL A 94 2.36 -0.13 -8.08
CA VAL A 94 1.86 0.72 -9.16
C VAL A 94 0.96 -0.14 -10.04
N PHE A 95 -0.20 0.38 -10.48
CA PHE A 95 -1.07 -0.33 -11.40
C PHE A 95 -0.31 -0.78 -12.66
N PHE A 96 -0.53 -2.03 -13.04
CA PHE A 96 -0.17 -2.49 -14.38
C PHE A 96 -1.23 -1.99 -15.36
N VAL A 97 -0.83 -1.11 -16.27
CA VAL A 97 -1.64 -0.73 -17.42
C VAL A 97 -1.04 -1.48 -18.60
N ALA A 98 -1.78 -2.44 -19.16
CA ALA A 98 -1.42 -2.99 -20.45
C ALA A 98 -1.58 -1.86 -21.47
N ASP A 99 -0.55 -1.60 -22.28
CA ASP A 99 -0.72 -0.76 -23.47
C ASP A 99 -1.74 -1.47 -24.36
N ASN A 100 -2.99 -1.03 -24.30
CA ASN A 100 -3.96 -1.33 -25.35
C ASN A 100 -3.47 -0.55 -26.57
N LEU A 101 -2.62 -1.18 -27.37
CA LEU A 101 -2.39 -0.79 -28.76
C LEU A 101 -3.71 -1.02 -29.50
N ASP A 102 -4.55 0.02 -29.53
CA ASP A 102 -5.52 0.24 -30.60
C ASP A 102 -4.83 1.01 -31.75
#